data_AF-A0A286RIP8-F1
#
_entry.id   AF-A0A286RIP8-F1
#
_cell.length_a   1.000
_cell.length_b   1.000
_cell.length_c   1.000
_cell.angle_alpha   90.00
_cell.angle_beta   90.00
_cell.angle_gamma   90.00
#
_symmetry.space_group_name_H-M   'P 1'
#
loop_
_entity.id
_entity.type
_entity.pdbx_description
1 polymer ?
#
loop_
_entity_poly.entity_id
_entity_poly.type
_entity_poly.pdbx_seq_one_letter_code
_entity_poly.pdbx_strand_id
1 'polypeptide(L)'
;MSRSLSALMPFCNAQHLALRVVPAYIDGLSDLTPEWEIVLVDDGSSDGTPDILCDFTQAYPQVKLAIHAQPRGMYLAYCTALALSRGEFLFIPLHHRPVSLDGLHRLWSASAEMPVVVGLYGDPSPAPNVECILLHRSAASPILPALSCPERLAQVLARFEPHVATVPLRTAAWRGSFEPKLAESYATSDGPEPSPPPPKSAMPRSALAIFSRLKQFALDE
;
A
#
# COMPACT_ATOMS: atom_id res chain seq x y z
N MET A 1 -16.48 -7.81 16.31
CA MET A 1 -15.79 -6.57 15.93
C MET A 1 -15.01 -6.83 14.66
N SER A 2 -15.01 -5.92 13.71
CA SER A 2 -14.15 -5.99 12.52
C SER A 2 -12.69 -5.84 12.94
N ARG A 3 -11.78 -6.64 12.37
CA ARG A 3 -10.33 -6.47 12.56
C ARG A 3 -9.88 -5.23 11.79
N SER A 4 -9.19 -4.30 12.46
CA SER A 4 -8.70 -3.07 11.83
C SER A 4 -7.28 -3.21 11.30
N LEU A 5 -6.97 -2.50 10.22
CA LEU A 5 -5.72 -2.67 9.46
C LEU A 5 -5.06 -1.33 9.13
N SER A 6 -3.78 -1.19 9.48
CA SER A 6 -2.97 -0.03 9.09
C SER A 6 -1.84 -0.46 8.15
N ALA A 7 -1.73 0.15 6.97
CA ALA A 7 -0.51 0.04 6.18
C ALA A 7 0.50 1.11 6.61
N LEU A 8 1.76 0.71 6.84
CA LEU A 8 2.86 1.60 7.21
C LEU A 8 3.77 1.79 6.01
N MET A 9 3.83 3.00 5.46
CA MET A 9 4.50 3.24 4.18
C MET A 9 5.43 4.47 4.24
N PRO A 10 6.71 4.26 4.57
CA PRO A 10 7.75 5.26 4.40
C PRO A 10 8.08 5.53 2.93
N PHE A 11 8.39 6.79 2.62
CA PHE A 11 8.86 7.25 1.31
C PHE A 11 10.04 8.22 1.48
N CYS A 12 10.99 8.19 0.56
CA CYS A 12 12.06 9.18 0.44
C CYS A 12 12.45 9.25 -1.04
N ASN A 13 12.31 10.41 -1.67
CA ASN A 13 12.61 10.64 -3.09
C ASN A 13 11.95 9.59 -4.01
N ALA A 14 10.66 9.38 -3.84
CA ALA A 14 9.92 8.24 -4.37
C ALA A 14 8.60 8.63 -5.05
N GLN A 15 8.55 9.81 -5.67
CA GLN A 15 7.34 10.40 -6.27
C GLN A 15 6.60 9.44 -7.23
N HIS A 16 7.34 8.78 -8.13
CA HIS A 16 6.78 7.83 -9.11
C HIS A 16 6.26 6.56 -8.44
N LEU A 17 6.98 6.08 -7.42
CA LEU A 17 6.55 4.93 -6.66
C LEU A 17 5.26 5.24 -5.92
N ALA A 18 5.19 6.37 -5.22
CA ALA A 18 4.02 6.81 -4.46
C ALA A 18 2.75 6.85 -5.33
N LEU A 19 2.84 7.45 -6.52
CA LEU A 19 1.73 7.48 -7.48
C LEU A 19 1.23 6.09 -7.90
N ARG A 20 2.14 5.10 -7.96
CA ARG A 20 1.79 3.73 -8.35
C ARG A 20 1.25 2.89 -7.19
N VAL A 21 1.91 2.93 -6.03
CA VAL A 21 1.64 1.97 -4.94
C VAL A 21 0.51 2.40 -4.02
N VAL A 22 0.36 3.71 -3.77
CA VAL A 22 -0.64 4.20 -2.81
C VAL A 22 -2.07 3.89 -3.29
N PRO A 23 -2.46 4.14 -4.56
CA PRO A 23 -3.79 3.78 -5.05
C PRO A 23 -4.06 2.27 -4.96
N ALA A 24 -3.08 1.44 -5.33
CA ALA A 24 -3.22 -0.01 -5.29
C ALA A 24 -3.49 -0.54 -3.87
N TYR A 25 -2.85 0.05 -2.85
CA TYR A 25 -3.12 -0.31 -1.46
C TYR A 25 -4.39 0.34 -0.90
N ILE A 26 -4.82 1.50 -1.38
CA ILE A 26 -6.14 2.04 -1.02
C ILE A 26 -7.23 1.05 -1.46
N ASP A 27 -7.23 0.67 -2.74
CA ASP A 27 -8.20 -0.29 -3.29
C ASP A 27 -8.09 -1.63 -2.54
N GLY A 28 -6.87 -2.16 -2.46
CA GLY A 28 -6.61 -3.44 -1.83
C GLY A 28 -7.05 -3.54 -0.37
N LEU A 29 -6.74 -2.54 0.46
CA LEU A 29 -7.10 -2.57 1.89
C LEU A 29 -8.59 -2.34 2.11
N SER A 30 -9.22 -1.50 1.29
CA SER A 30 -10.66 -1.23 1.37
C SER A 30 -11.52 -2.47 1.10
N ASP A 31 -11.01 -3.41 0.30
CA ASP A 31 -11.62 -4.71 0.03
C ASP A 31 -11.47 -5.71 1.19
N LEU A 32 -10.50 -5.53 2.10
CA LEU A 32 -10.23 -6.49 3.20
C LEU A 32 -11.05 -6.21 4.46
N THR A 33 -11.23 -4.93 4.80
CA THR A 33 -11.90 -4.51 6.03
C THR A 33 -12.40 -3.08 5.92
N PRO A 34 -13.57 -2.73 6.49
CA PRO A 34 -14.04 -1.34 6.52
C PRO A 34 -13.19 -0.44 7.43
N GLU A 35 -12.47 -1.01 8.40
CA GLU A 35 -11.61 -0.28 9.34
C GLU A 35 -10.15 -0.30 8.87
N TRP A 36 -9.88 0.36 7.75
CA TRP A 36 -8.54 0.47 7.18
C TRP A 36 -7.99 1.90 7.27
N GLU A 37 -6.67 2.00 7.31
CA GLU A 37 -5.95 3.26 7.14
C GLU A 37 -4.58 3.03 6.47
N ILE A 38 -4.03 4.09 5.89
CA ILE A 38 -2.65 4.11 5.39
C ILE A 38 -1.92 5.25 6.09
N VAL A 39 -0.76 4.95 6.67
CA VAL A 39 0.12 5.96 7.26
C VAL A 39 1.33 6.12 6.36
N LEU A 40 1.31 7.23 5.62
CA LEU A 40 2.41 7.69 4.78
C LEU A 40 3.40 8.46 5.64
N VAL A 41 4.70 8.18 5.47
CA VAL A 41 5.76 8.97 6.11
C VAL A 41 6.75 9.42 5.04
N ASP A 42 6.82 10.72 4.78
CA ASP A 42 7.91 11.30 4.01
C ASP A 42 9.15 11.46 4.90
N ASP A 43 10.23 10.77 4.56
CA ASP A 43 11.50 10.79 5.30
C ASP A 43 12.47 11.83 4.72
N GLY A 44 11.99 13.09 4.60
CA GLY A 44 12.82 14.23 4.19
C GLY A 44 13.18 14.22 2.70
N SER A 45 12.19 14.02 1.84
CA SER A 45 12.39 14.05 0.39
C SER A 45 12.80 15.44 -0.11
N SER A 46 13.59 15.47 -1.19
CA SER A 46 13.99 16.68 -1.91
C SER A 46 13.34 16.80 -3.29
N ASP A 47 12.51 15.83 -3.68
CA ASP A 47 11.72 15.82 -4.93
C ASP A 47 10.24 16.15 -4.66
N GLY A 48 9.36 15.88 -5.64
CA GLY A 48 7.92 16.13 -5.52
C GLY A 48 7.15 15.11 -4.66
N THR A 49 7.82 14.20 -3.95
CA THR A 49 7.17 13.18 -3.11
C THR A 49 6.22 13.80 -2.07
N PRO A 50 6.60 14.83 -1.28
CA PRO A 50 5.72 15.37 -0.24
C PRO A 50 4.40 15.92 -0.78
N ASP A 51 4.44 16.58 -1.95
CA ASP A 51 3.25 17.13 -2.60
C ASP A 51 2.29 16.01 -3.02
N ILE A 52 2.82 14.93 -3.60
CA ILE A 52 2.02 13.77 -4.02
C ILE A 52 1.37 13.09 -2.81
N LEU A 53 2.13 12.90 -1.72
CA LEU A 53 1.58 12.30 -0.51
C LEU A 53 0.51 13.20 0.14
N CYS A 54 0.70 14.52 0.09
CA CYS A 54 -0.30 15.49 0.56
C CYS A 54 -1.60 15.39 -0.25
N ASP A 55 -1.50 15.29 -1.58
CA ASP A 55 -2.67 15.11 -2.46
C ASP A 55 -3.51 13.89 -2.05
N PHE A 56 -2.87 12.76 -1.70
CA PHE A 56 -3.57 11.57 -1.20
C PHE A 56 -4.33 11.80 0.11
N THR A 57 -3.77 12.56 1.07
CA THR A 57 -4.48 12.88 2.32
C THR A 57 -5.71 13.77 2.11
N GLN A 58 -5.69 14.61 1.07
CA GLN A 58 -6.83 15.46 0.73
C GLN A 58 -7.95 14.67 0.02
N ALA A 59 -7.60 13.59 -0.67
CA ALA A 59 -8.56 12.74 -1.38
C ALA A 59 -9.16 11.64 -0.50
N TYR A 60 -8.40 11.12 0.47
CA TYR A 60 -8.78 9.96 1.28
C TYR A 60 -8.63 10.24 2.78
N PRO A 61 -9.73 10.44 3.54
CA PRO A 61 -9.69 10.70 4.98
C PRO A 61 -9.02 9.60 5.82
N GLN A 62 -8.96 8.37 5.31
CA GLN A 62 -8.29 7.22 5.93
C GLN A 62 -6.76 7.26 5.75
N VAL A 63 -6.24 8.16 4.92
CA VAL A 63 -4.81 8.32 4.66
C VAL A 63 -4.24 9.43 5.56
N LYS A 64 -3.20 9.10 6.31
CA LYS A 64 -2.47 10.03 7.18
C LYS A 64 -1.07 10.26 6.63
N LEU A 65 -0.53 11.45 6.86
CA LEU A 65 0.82 11.82 6.45
C LEU A 65 1.61 12.41 7.61
N ALA A 66 2.86 11.98 7.74
CA ALA A 66 3.89 12.68 8.51
C ALA A 66 5.06 13.04 7.59
N ILE A 67 5.65 14.22 7.78
CA ILE A 67 6.80 14.68 7.02
C ILE A 67 7.95 14.94 8.00
N HIS A 68 9.08 14.28 7.77
CA HIS A 68 10.32 14.58 8.47
C HIS A 68 11.02 15.77 7.80
N ALA A 69 11.47 16.75 8.60
CA ALA A 69 12.19 17.91 8.07
C ALA A 69 13.56 17.56 7.46
N GLN A 70 14.14 16.41 7.84
CA GLN A 70 15.38 15.87 7.32
C GLN A 70 15.30 14.33 7.36
N PRO A 71 16.05 13.60 6.51
CA PRO A 71 16.07 12.14 6.54
C PRO A 71 16.47 11.61 7.93
N ARG A 72 15.64 10.72 8.47
CA ARG A 72 15.84 10.05 9.77
C ARG A 72 16.10 8.55 9.61
N GLY A 73 15.96 8.04 8.39
CA GLY A 73 16.17 6.64 8.06
C GLY A 73 14.89 5.81 8.25
N MET A 74 14.87 4.68 7.54
CA MET A 74 13.69 3.82 7.38
C MET A 74 13.11 3.33 8.72
N TYR A 75 13.96 2.95 9.68
CA TYR A 75 13.51 2.51 11.01
C TYR A 75 12.72 3.61 11.74
N LEU A 76 13.23 4.84 11.79
CA LEU A 76 12.55 5.96 12.46
C LEU A 76 11.28 6.38 11.70
N ALA A 77 11.26 6.23 10.38
CA ALA A 77 10.04 6.40 9.59
C ALA A 77 8.98 5.35 9.95
N TYR A 78 9.34 4.07 10.09
CA TYR A 78 8.41 3.05 10.57
C TYR A 78 7.94 3.28 12.01
N CYS A 79 8.81 3.74 12.92
CA CYS A 79 8.40 4.13 14.26
C CYS A 79 7.38 5.27 14.24
N THR A 80 7.58 6.26 13.38
CA THR A 80 6.64 7.37 13.19
C THR A 80 5.30 6.87 12.65
N ALA A 81 5.34 5.98 11.64
CA ALA A 81 4.14 5.37 11.08
C ALA A 81 3.37 4.55 12.13
N LEU A 82 4.09 3.73 12.92
CA LEU A 82 3.52 2.92 13.98
C LEU A 82 2.82 3.78 15.05
N ALA A 83 3.44 4.89 15.45
CA ALA A 83 2.90 5.80 16.46
C ALA A 83 1.61 6.51 16.01
N LEU A 84 1.46 6.78 14.71
CA LEU A 84 0.28 7.44 14.14
C LEU A 84 -0.85 6.45 13.77
N SER A 85 -0.49 5.19 13.54
CA SER A 85 -1.42 4.10 13.24
C SER A 85 -2.19 3.64 14.48
N ARG A 86 -3.40 3.15 14.26
CA ARG A 86 -4.37 2.67 15.26
C ARG A 86 -4.89 1.26 14.99
N GLY A 87 -4.66 0.72 13.79
CA GLY A 87 -5.11 -0.61 13.40
C GLY A 87 -4.53 -1.71 14.28
N GLU A 88 -5.35 -2.72 14.57
CA GLU A 88 -4.97 -3.92 15.31
C GLU A 88 -3.91 -4.72 14.56
N PHE A 89 -4.04 -4.79 13.23
CA PHE A 89 -3.07 -5.38 12.33
C PHE A 89 -2.31 -4.31 11.56
N LEU A 90 -1.05 -4.62 11.25
CA LEU A 90 -0.14 -3.77 10.49
C LEU A 90 0.27 -4.50 9.22
N PHE A 91 0.13 -3.83 8.08
CA PHE A 91 0.67 -4.27 6.81
C PHE A 91 1.90 -3.42 6.44
N ILE A 92 3.00 -4.08 6.10
CA ILE A 92 4.28 -3.44 5.81
C ILE A 92 4.79 -3.96 4.46
N PRO A 93 4.63 -3.20 3.37
CA PRO A 93 5.29 -3.51 2.11
C PRO A 93 6.78 -3.15 2.19
N LEU A 94 7.67 -4.11 1.94
CA LEU A 94 9.13 -3.92 2.05
C LEU A 94 9.79 -3.53 0.73
N HIS A 95 9.12 -3.77 -0.38
CA HIS A 95 9.66 -3.52 -1.72
C HIS A 95 8.70 -2.73 -2.61
N HIS A 96 9.24 -2.24 -3.72
CA HIS A 96 8.60 -1.31 -4.65
C HIS A 96 7.50 -1.92 -5.53
N ARG A 97 7.11 -3.19 -5.28
CA ARG A 97 6.10 -3.92 -6.04
C ARG A 97 4.80 -4.01 -5.23
N PRO A 98 3.66 -3.55 -5.77
CA PRO A 98 2.37 -3.79 -5.14
C PRO A 98 2.09 -5.29 -4.99
N VAL A 99 1.62 -5.69 -3.81
CA VAL A 99 1.04 -7.03 -3.61
C VAL A 99 -0.30 -7.09 -4.35
N SER A 100 -0.56 -8.19 -5.06
CA SER A 100 -1.83 -8.38 -5.76
C SER A 100 -3.01 -8.46 -4.77
N LEU A 101 -4.22 -8.15 -5.23
CA LEU A 101 -5.43 -8.25 -4.40
C LEU A 101 -5.62 -9.67 -3.82
N ASP A 102 -5.42 -10.71 -4.64
CA ASP A 102 -5.41 -12.10 -4.17
C ASP A 102 -4.36 -12.34 -3.08
N GLY A 103 -3.15 -11.81 -3.25
CA GLY A 103 -2.08 -11.88 -2.25
C GLY A 103 -2.51 -11.23 -0.93
N LEU A 104 -3.10 -10.03 -0.99
CA LEU A 104 -3.63 -9.32 0.17
C LEU A 104 -4.74 -10.11 0.88
N HIS A 105 -5.69 -10.69 0.15
CA HIS A 105 -6.73 -11.54 0.76
C HIS A 105 -6.14 -12.78 1.45
N ARG A 106 -5.13 -13.41 0.84
CA ARG A 106 -4.48 -14.60 1.43
C ARG A 106 -3.69 -14.25 2.69
N LEU A 107 -2.97 -13.12 2.69
CA LEU A 107 -2.30 -12.59 3.88
C LEU A 107 -3.32 -12.29 4.99
N TRP A 108 -4.41 -11.61 4.65
CA TRP A 108 -5.47 -11.25 5.59
C TRP A 108 -6.20 -12.44 6.19
N SER A 109 -6.47 -13.46 5.38
CA SER A 109 -7.07 -14.72 5.81
C SER A 109 -6.15 -15.45 6.81
N ALA A 110 -4.86 -15.61 6.48
CA ALA A 110 -3.88 -16.26 7.35
C ALA A 110 -3.71 -15.54 8.70
N SER A 111 -3.87 -14.22 8.72
CA SER A 111 -3.75 -13.42 9.95
C SER A 111 -4.87 -13.61 10.96
N ALA A 112 -5.94 -14.35 10.59
CA ALA A 112 -6.98 -14.73 11.55
C ALA A 112 -6.46 -15.70 12.61
N GLU A 113 -5.46 -16.51 12.26
CA GLU A 113 -4.88 -17.53 13.13
C GLU A 113 -3.44 -17.21 13.51
N MET A 114 -2.73 -16.45 12.67
CA MET A 114 -1.31 -16.20 12.82
C MET A 114 -1.02 -14.73 13.14
N PRO A 115 -0.33 -14.44 14.26
CA PRO A 115 0.03 -13.06 14.62
C PRO A 115 1.08 -12.45 13.68
N VAL A 116 1.79 -13.27 12.90
CA VAL A 116 2.75 -12.82 11.89
C VAL A 116 2.53 -13.63 10.61
N VAL A 117 2.38 -12.93 9.49
CA VAL A 117 2.22 -13.51 8.16
C VAL A 117 3.21 -12.85 7.21
N VAL A 118 4.00 -13.65 6.52
CA VAL A 118 5.06 -13.20 5.62
C VAL A 118 4.68 -13.48 4.17
N GLY A 119 4.71 -12.46 3.32
CA GLY A 119 4.52 -12.60 1.89
C GLY A 119 5.87 -12.71 1.16
N LEU A 120 6.06 -13.78 0.39
CA LEU A 120 7.28 -14.03 -0.40
C LEU A 120 6.93 -14.21 -1.88
N TYR A 121 7.71 -13.65 -2.82
CA TYR A 121 7.67 -14.15 -4.20
C TYR A 121 8.54 -15.40 -4.33
N GLY A 122 8.02 -16.41 -5.02
CA GLY A 122 8.74 -17.67 -5.30
C GLY A 122 9.78 -17.56 -6.42
N ASP A 123 10.58 -16.49 -6.46
CA ASP A 123 11.73 -16.42 -7.37
C ASP A 123 12.78 -17.46 -6.92
N PRO A 124 13.42 -18.24 -7.81
CA PRO A 124 14.51 -19.18 -7.49
C PRO A 124 15.79 -18.58 -6.85
N SER A 125 15.70 -17.44 -6.16
CA SER A 125 16.82 -16.88 -5.39
C SER A 125 17.12 -17.76 -4.16
N PRO A 126 18.41 -17.96 -3.80
CA PRO A 126 18.81 -18.78 -2.65
C PRO A 126 18.40 -18.22 -1.28
N ALA A 127 17.82 -17.00 -1.22
CA ALA A 127 17.27 -16.42 0.00
C ALA A 127 15.79 -16.03 -0.23
N PRO A 128 14.87 -16.36 0.69
CA PRO A 128 13.47 -15.97 0.57
C PRO A 128 13.36 -14.43 0.56
N ASN A 129 12.92 -13.86 -0.55
CA ASN A 129 12.75 -12.40 -0.66
C ASN A 129 11.44 -12.01 0.03
N VAL A 130 11.55 -11.48 1.25
CA VAL A 130 10.41 -11.00 2.04
C VAL A 130 9.88 -9.73 1.41
N GLU A 131 8.73 -9.82 0.74
CA GLU A 131 8.14 -8.69 0.02
C GLU A 131 7.26 -7.83 0.91
N CYS A 132 6.58 -8.47 1.85
CA CYS A 132 5.73 -7.79 2.81
C CYS A 132 5.54 -8.62 4.07
N ILE A 133 5.11 -7.94 5.12
CA ILE A 133 4.71 -8.58 6.38
C ILE A 133 3.35 -8.03 6.77
N LEU A 134 2.44 -8.91 7.16
CA LEU A 134 1.20 -8.56 7.83
C LEU A 134 1.25 -9.15 9.23
N LEU A 135 1.14 -8.31 10.25
CA LEU A 135 1.34 -8.73 11.65
C LEU A 135 0.37 -8.06 12.60
N HIS A 136 0.01 -8.75 13.68
CA HIS A 136 -0.72 -8.17 14.80
C HIS A 136 0.17 -7.15 15.52
N ARG A 137 -0.38 -5.99 15.92
CA ARG A 137 0.37 -4.88 16.51
C ARG A 137 1.26 -5.28 17.69
N SER A 138 0.84 -6.24 18.51
CA SER A 138 1.65 -6.72 19.64
C SER A 138 2.97 -7.39 19.23
N ALA A 139 3.08 -7.88 17.99
CA ALA A 139 4.28 -8.49 17.43
C ALA A 139 5.24 -7.46 16.78
N ALA A 140 4.86 -6.18 16.69
CA ALA A 140 5.59 -5.17 15.94
C ALA A 140 6.99 -4.87 16.52
N SER A 141 7.10 -4.73 17.85
CA SER A 141 8.32 -4.26 18.51
C SER A 141 9.59 -5.04 18.16
N PRO A 142 9.62 -6.38 18.16
CA PRO A 142 10.82 -7.12 17.76
C PRO A 142 11.08 -7.10 16.23
N ILE A 143 10.04 -6.93 15.41
CA ILE A 143 10.13 -7.03 13.94
C ILE A 143 10.61 -5.72 13.31
N LEU A 144 10.05 -4.56 13.71
CA LEU A 144 10.36 -3.27 13.08
C LEU A 144 11.86 -2.93 13.04
N PRO A 145 12.64 -3.12 14.12
CA PRO A 145 14.09 -2.87 14.10
C PRO A 145 14.88 -3.82 13.17
N ALA A 146 14.27 -4.93 12.74
CA ALA A 146 14.91 -5.92 11.88
C ALA A 146 14.63 -5.68 10.39
N LEU A 147 13.65 -4.84 10.04
CA LEU A 147 13.23 -4.59 8.64
C LEU A 147 14.35 -4.05 7.75
N SER A 148 15.37 -3.39 8.33
CA SER A 148 16.50 -2.84 7.58
C SER A 148 17.61 -3.86 7.28
N CYS A 149 17.50 -5.10 7.75
CA CYS A 149 18.53 -6.14 7.57
C CYS A 149 17.85 -7.50 7.36
N PRO A 150 17.85 -8.04 6.13
CA PRO A 150 17.18 -9.31 5.80
C PRO A 150 17.60 -10.49 6.69
N GLU A 151 18.89 -10.60 7.02
CA GLU A 151 19.41 -11.67 7.87
C GLU A 151 18.87 -11.56 9.30
N ARG A 152 18.84 -10.33 9.83
CA ARG A 152 18.27 -10.06 11.15
C ARG A 152 16.76 -10.30 11.14
N LEU A 153 16.07 -9.91 10.08
CA LEU A 153 14.64 -10.15 9.92
C LEU A 153 14.32 -11.64 9.94
N ALA A 154 15.06 -12.45 9.18
CA ALA A 154 14.92 -13.90 9.20
C ALA A 154 15.14 -14.50 10.61
N GLN A 155 16.18 -14.04 11.33
CA GLN A 155 16.44 -14.47 12.71
C GLN A 155 15.31 -14.08 13.68
N VAL A 156 14.71 -12.91 13.51
CA VAL A 156 13.57 -12.48 14.35
C VAL A 156 12.34 -13.32 14.01
N LEU A 157 12.02 -13.50 12.74
CA LEU A 157 10.87 -14.30 12.29
C LEU A 157 10.96 -15.75 12.77
N ALA A 158 12.16 -16.36 12.77
CA ALA A 158 12.37 -17.71 13.29
C ALA A 158 12.00 -17.86 14.79
N ARG A 159 12.00 -16.77 15.57
CA ARG A 159 11.58 -16.79 16.99
C ARG A 159 10.06 -16.79 17.16
N PHE A 160 9.31 -16.48 16.11
CA PHE A 160 7.85 -16.52 16.13
C PHE A 160 7.30 -17.92 15.85
N GLU A 161 8.10 -18.84 15.33
CA GLU A 161 7.69 -20.23 15.09
C GLU A 161 7.10 -20.89 16.36
N PRO A 162 5.98 -21.64 16.27
CA PRO A 162 5.20 -21.96 15.06
C PRO A 162 4.11 -20.92 14.69
N HIS A 163 4.11 -19.73 15.30
CA HIS A 163 3.07 -18.69 15.17
C HIS A 163 3.36 -17.71 14.01
N VAL A 164 4.04 -18.17 12.97
CA VAL A 164 4.28 -17.40 11.74
C VAL A 164 3.84 -18.23 10.53
N ALA A 165 3.11 -17.60 9.61
CA ALA A 165 2.73 -18.22 8.35
C ALA A 165 3.47 -17.58 7.17
N THR A 166 3.79 -18.40 6.18
CA THR A 166 4.33 -17.94 4.90
C THR A 166 3.24 -18.05 3.83
N VAL A 167 3.00 -16.95 3.12
CA VAL A 167 2.08 -16.87 1.99
C VAL A 167 2.89 -16.64 0.71
N PRO A 168 2.95 -17.62 -0.20
CA PRO A 168 3.59 -17.40 -1.50
C PRO A 168 2.73 -16.45 -2.33
N LEU A 169 3.32 -15.32 -2.72
CA LEU A 169 2.73 -14.31 -3.58
C LEU A 169 2.93 -14.72 -5.04
N ARG A 170 1.91 -14.47 -5.86
CA ARG A 170 2.01 -14.62 -7.31
C ARG A 170 2.37 -13.28 -7.90
N THR A 171 3.35 -13.25 -8.80
CA THR A 171 3.55 -12.09 -9.67
C THR A 171 2.24 -11.89 -10.43
N ALA A 172 1.54 -10.79 -10.14
CA ALA A 172 0.47 -10.36 -11.00
C ALA A 172 1.11 -10.11 -12.38
N ALA A 173 0.66 -10.83 -13.41
CA ALA A 173 0.83 -10.32 -14.75
C ALA A 173 0.07 -8.98 -14.76
N TRP A 174 0.78 -7.86 -14.64
CA TRP A 174 0.18 -6.56 -14.81
C TRP A 174 -0.28 -6.46 -16.27
N ARG A 175 -1.51 -6.91 -16.53
CA ARG A 175 -2.26 -6.66 -17.75
C ARG A 175 -3.39 -5.74 -17.34
N GLY A 176 -3.21 -4.43 -17.49
CA GLY A 176 -4.27 -3.49 -17.20
C GLY A 176 -3.80 -2.06 -17.10
N SER A 177 -3.96 -1.35 -18.23
CA SER A 177 -4.31 0.07 -18.26
C SER A 177 -5.27 0.40 -17.11
N PHE A 178 -4.96 1.49 -16.40
CA PHE A 178 -5.81 2.05 -15.36
C PHE A 178 -7.12 2.55 -16.00
N GLU A 179 -8.11 1.69 -16.16
CA GLU A 179 -9.50 2.10 -16.34
C GLU A 179 -10.20 1.99 -14.98
N PRO A 180 -10.56 3.13 -14.35
CA PRO A 180 -11.30 3.09 -13.10
C PRO A 180 -12.68 2.47 -13.37
N LYS A 181 -13.07 1.48 -12.56
CA LYS A 181 -14.42 0.90 -12.54
C LYS A 181 -15.44 1.99 -12.24
N LEU A 182 -16.01 2.58 -13.28
CA LEU A 182 -17.19 3.42 -13.21
C LEU A 182 -17.96 3.35 -14.54
N ALA A 183 -18.26 2.13 -14.98
CA ALA A 183 -19.25 1.87 -16.02
C ALA A 183 -19.57 0.37 -16.10
N GLU A 184 -20.47 -0.11 -15.24
CA GLU A 184 -21.26 -1.28 -15.60
C GLU A 184 -22.71 -0.85 -15.85
N SER A 185 -23.19 -1.26 -17.03
CA SER A 185 -24.57 -1.26 -17.54
C SER A 185 -25.15 0.05 -18.12
N TYR A 186 -24.80 0.33 -19.38
CA TYR A 186 -25.82 0.63 -20.40
C TYR A 186 -25.44 -0.10 -21.69
N ALA A 187 -26.07 -1.25 -21.92
CA ALA A 187 -26.06 -1.89 -23.24
C ALA A 187 -27.17 -1.27 -24.08
N THR A 188 -26.87 -0.78 -25.29
CA THR A 188 -27.34 -1.32 -26.59
C THR A 188 -27.12 -0.33 -27.76
N SER A 189 -26.62 -0.88 -28.87
CA SER A 189 -26.82 -0.57 -30.30
C SER A 189 -26.59 0.84 -30.88
N ASP A 190 -25.69 0.84 -31.89
CA ASP A 190 -25.71 1.57 -33.18
C ASP A 190 -25.66 3.11 -33.25
N GLY A 191 -24.57 3.62 -33.85
CA GLY A 191 -24.47 4.93 -34.51
C GLY A 191 -23.59 5.99 -33.79
N PRO A 192 -22.86 6.86 -34.53
CA PRO A 192 -22.01 7.88 -33.92
C PRO A 192 -22.86 9.11 -33.53
N GLU A 193 -23.38 9.14 -32.30
CA GLU A 193 -23.94 10.34 -31.67
C GLU A 193 -22.89 11.06 -30.80
N PRO A 194 -22.98 12.40 -30.65
CA PRO A 194 -21.98 13.20 -29.95
C PRO A 194 -21.96 12.88 -28.45
N SER A 195 -20.76 12.81 -27.88
CA SER A 195 -20.50 12.47 -26.49
C SER A 195 -21.36 13.28 -25.49
N PRO A 196 -21.99 12.64 -24.48
CA PRO A 196 -22.80 13.36 -23.50
C PRO A 196 -21.92 14.19 -22.56
N PRO A 197 -22.43 15.32 -22.02
CA PRO A 197 -21.69 16.12 -21.05
C PRO A 197 -21.49 15.34 -19.74
N PRO A 198 -20.37 15.54 -19.03
CA PRO A 198 -20.07 14.80 -17.81
C PRO A 198 -21.13 15.03 -16.72
N PRO A 199 -21.41 14.03 -15.86
CA PRO A 199 -22.41 14.13 -14.81
C PRO A 199 -22.06 15.22 -13.78
N LYS A 200 -23.07 15.99 -13.37
CA LYS A 200 -22.98 17.13 -12.43
C LYS A 200 -22.85 16.69 -10.97
N SER A 201 -21.83 15.90 -10.65
CA SER A 201 -21.30 15.81 -9.28
C SER A 201 -19.84 16.21 -9.32
N ALA A 202 -19.54 17.42 -8.84
CA ALA A 202 -18.20 17.98 -8.85
C ALA A 202 -17.23 17.01 -8.14
N MET A 203 -16.29 16.44 -8.90
CA MET A 203 -15.16 15.75 -8.30
C MET A 203 -14.40 16.73 -7.39
N PRO A 204 -14.02 16.33 -6.17
CA PRO A 204 -13.20 17.19 -5.32
C PRO A 204 -11.91 17.53 -6.08
N ARG A 205 -11.49 18.80 -6.03
CA ARG A 205 -10.32 19.32 -6.78
C ARG A 205 -9.04 18.51 -6.53
N SER A 206 -8.93 17.84 -5.39
CA SER A 206 -7.83 16.94 -5.02
C SER A 206 -7.79 15.63 -5.83
N ALA A 207 -8.94 15.02 -6.12
CA ALA A 207 -9.01 13.83 -6.99
C ALA A 207 -8.63 14.16 -8.44
N LEU A 208 -9.00 15.36 -8.91
CA LEU A 208 -8.57 15.89 -10.20
C LEU A 208 -7.04 16.12 -10.26
N ALA A 209 -6.42 16.56 -9.17
CA ALA A 209 -4.97 16.76 -9.11
C ALA A 209 -4.21 15.43 -9.18
N ILE A 210 -4.62 14.41 -8.40
CA ILE A 210 -4.05 13.05 -8.47
C ILE A 210 -4.24 12.48 -9.87
N PHE A 211 -5.45 12.59 -10.43
CA PHE A 211 -5.77 12.08 -11.76
C PHE A 211 -4.99 12.80 -12.87
N SER A 212 -4.78 14.12 -12.75
CA SER A 212 -3.94 14.89 -13.67
C SER A 212 -2.49 14.43 -13.62
N ARG A 213 -1.93 14.19 -12.42
CA ARG A 213 -0.57 13.67 -12.27
C ARG A 213 -0.43 12.24 -12.80
N LEU A 214 -1.42 11.38 -12.56
CA LEU A 214 -1.45 10.01 -13.11
C LEU A 214 -1.57 10.01 -14.64
N LYS A 215 -2.35 10.93 -15.22
CA LYS A 215 -2.45 11.09 -16.69
C LYS A 215 -1.18 11.64 -17.30
N GLN A 216 -0.55 12.63 -16.67
CA GLN A 216 0.73 13.15 -17.11
C GLN A 216 1.79 12.04 -17.07
N PHE A 217 1.81 11.24 -16.00
CA PHE A 217 2.68 10.07 -15.90
C PHE A 217 2.45 9.04 -17.03
N ALA A 218 1.20 8.71 -17.36
CA ALA A 218 0.89 7.78 -18.44
C ALA A 218 1.21 8.30 -19.86
N LEU A 219 1.52 9.59 -20.01
CA LEU A 219 1.92 10.22 -21.28
C LEU A 219 3.44 10.40 -21.39
N ASP A 220 4.17 10.31 -20.27
CA ASP A 220 5.63 10.47 -20.18
C ASP A 220 6.39 9.11 -20.24
N GLU A 221 5.69 7.97 -20.28
CA GLU A 221 6.21 6.60 -20.56
C GLU A 221 5.94 6.17 -22.02
#